data_AF-A0A645BQW2-F1
#
_entry.id   AF-A0A645BQW2-F1
#
_cell.length_a   1.000
_cell.length_b   1.000
_cell.length_c   1.000
_cell.angle_alpha   90.00
_cell.angle_beta   90.00
_cell.angle_gamma   90.00
#
_symmetry.space_group_name_H-M   'P 1'
#
loop_
_entity.id
_entity.type
_entity.pdbx_description
1 polymer ?
#
loop_
_entity_poly.entity_id
_entity_poly.type
_entity_poly.pdbx_seq_one_letter_code
_entity_poly.pdbx_strand_id
1 'polypeptide(L)'
;MEIMDTPAGDVTRNCKNYLADGGDRLVIGGTLEVLDTATVTGLQSGYASEQTAGSVYQITNQAESAASTIADLKSDFNALLQKLKNAGVMAADQPGSM
;
A
#
# COMPACT_ATOMS: atom_id res chain seq x y z
N MET A 1 -15.93 58.05 -12.25
CA MET A 1 -16.08 56.64 -12.64
C MET A 1 -14.82 55.97 -12.11
N GLU A 2 -14.93 55.33 -10.95
CA GLU A 2 -13.79 54.65 -10.33
C GLU A 2 -13.38 53.53 -11.27
N ILE A 3 -12.13 53.61 -11.75
CA ILE A 3 -11.51 52.51 -12.47
C ILE A 3 -11.18 51.51 -11.37
N MET A 4 -12.08 50.54 -11.17
CA MET A 4 -11.72 49.31 -10.46
C MET A 4 -10.68 48.63 -11.34
N ASP A 5 -9.40 48.82 -11.00
CA ASP A 5 -8.35 47.95 -11.49
C ASP A 5 -8.74 46.53 -11.10
N THR A 6 -9.16 45.76 -12.10
CA THR A 6 -9.31 44.31 -11.94
C THR A 6 -7.96 43.81 -11.49
N PRO A 7 -7.82 43.14 -10.33
CA PRO A 7 -6.52 42.70 -9.88
C PRO A 7 -5.95 41.81 -10.98
N ALA A 8 -4.84 42.22 -11.57
CA ALA A 8 -4.08 41.37 -12.47
C ALA A 8 -3.69 40.15 -11.64
N GLY A 9 -4.42 39.05 -11.83
CA GLY A 9 -4.06 37.78 -11.22
C GLY A 9 -2.59 37.52 -11.50
N ASP A 10 -1.82 37.25 -10.45
CA ASP A 10 -0.39 36.99 -10.52
C ASP A 10 -0.13 35.82 -11.48
N VAL A 11 0.16 36.14 -12.75
CA VAL A 11 0.42 35.20 -13.85
C VAL A 11 1.76 34.47 -13.69
N THR A 12 2.52 34.76 -12.63
CA THR A 12 3.75 34.05 -12.25
C THR A 12 3.53 32.94 -11.22
N ARG A 13 2.32 32.76 -10.65
CA ARG A 13 2.02 31.63 -9.76
C ARG A 13 1.20 30.57 -10.47
N ASN A 14 1.88 29.68 -11.18
CA ASN A 14 1.29 28.48 -11.76
C ASN A 14 0.97 27.41 -10.72
N CYS A 15 0.69 27.78 -9.45
CA CYS A 15 0.74 26.94 -8.25
C CYS A 15 0.31 25.50 -8.54
N LYS A 16 1.26 24.68 -9.00
CA LYS A 16 0.98 23.27 -9.27
C LYS A 16 0.52 22.63 -7.98
N ASN A 17 0.97 23.17 -6.85
CA ASN A 17 0.62 22.73 -5.52
C ASN A 17 -0.16 23.82 -4.79
N TYR A 18 -1.31 23.48 -4.23
CA TYR A 18 -2.18 24.41 -3.50
C TYR A 18 -2.94 23.71 -2.38
N LEU A 19 -3.35 24.46 -1.36
CA LEU A 19 -4.23 23.97 -0.30
C LEU A 19 -5.69 24.08 -0.76
N ALA A 20 -6.43 22.98 -0.63
CA ALA A 20 -7.86 22.87 -0.89
C ALA A 20 -8.61 22.58 0.43
N ASP A 21 -9.94 22.59 0.38
CA ASP A 21 -10.78 22.17 1.51
C ASP A 21 -10.49 22.96 2.80
N GLY A 22 -10.33 24.29 2.70
CA GLY A 22 -10.07 25.15 3.85
C GLY A 22 -8.66 24.99 4.48
N GLY A 23 -7.75 24.27 3.81
CA GLY A 23 -6.41 23.99 4.33
C GLY A 23 -6.15 22.53 4.67
N ASP A 24 -7.19 21.69 4.70
CA ASP A 24 -7.09 20.29 5.13
C ASP A 24 -6.43 19.37 4.09
N ARG A 25 -6.43 19.76 2.82
CA ARG A 25 -5.85 18.97 1.74
C ARG A 25 -4.77 19.77 1.01
N LEU A 26 -3.57 19.20 0.91
CA LEU A 26 -2.54 19.66 -0.02
C LEU A 26 -2.67 18.93 -1.36
N VAL A 27 -2.99 19.65 -2.43
CA VAL A 27 -2.99 19.14 -3.80
C VAL A 27 -1.60 19.34 -4.40
N ILE A 28 -1.04 18.31 -5.02
CA ILE A 28 0.26 18.35 -5.72
C ILE A 28 0.01 18.08 -7.22
N GLY A 29 0.21 19.08 -8.07
CA GLY A 29 0.03 19.01 -9.52
C GLY A 29 1.30 18.63 -10.30
N GLY A 30 2.30 18.13 -9.59
CA GLY A 30 3.57 17.62 -10.11
C GLY A 30 4.06 16.42 -9.31
N THR A 31 5.37 16.17 -9.30
CA THR A 31 5.99 15.12 -8.48
C THR A 31 6.32 15.64 -7.09
N LEU A 32 5.99 14.87 -6.05
CA LEU A 32 6.51 15.06 -4.69
C LEU A 32 7.73 14.14 -4.49
N GLU A 33 8.91 14.72 -4.37
CA GLU A 33 10.15 13.98 -4.05
C GLU A 33 10.42 14.01 -2.55
N VAL A 34 10.66 12.84 -1.95
CA VAL A 34 11.04 12.69 -0.54
C VAL A 34 12.48 12.20 -0.51
N LEU A 35 13.38 13.00 0.06
CA LEU A 35 14.81 12.69 0.10
C LEU A 35 15.13 11.57 1.11
N ASP A 36 16.30 10.94 0.95
CA ASP A 36 16.75 9.74 1.71
C ASP A 36 16.71 9.89 3.25
N THR A 37 16.81 11.11 3.78
CA THR A 37 16.78 11.38 5.22
C THR A 37 15.43 11.91 5.74
N ALA A 38 14.44 12.09 4.86
CA ALA A 38 13.13 12.60 5.25
C ALA A 38 12.27 11.49 5.86
N THR A 39 11.50 11.84 6.90
CA THR A 39 10.55 10.92 7.53
C THR A 39 9.12 11.36 7.22
N VAL A 40 8.30 10.46 6.70
CA VAL A 40 6.86 10.66 6.54
C VAL A 40 6.13 9.77 7.54
N THR A 41 5.40 10.39 8.47
CA THR A 41 4.61 9.67 9.48
C THR A 41 3.16 9.50 9.01
N GLY A 42 2.50 8.43 9.45
CA GLY A 42 1.08 8.19 9.15
C GLY A 42 0.77 7.61 7.76
N LEU A 43 1.76 7.44 6.88
CA LEU A 43 1.62 6.56 5.73
C LEU A 43 1.66 5.11 6.23
N GLN A 44 0.60 4.36 5.93
CA GLN A 44 0.61 2.91 6.14
C GLN A 44 1.80 2.33 5.37
N SER A 45 2.66 1.57 6.04
CA SER A 45 3.66 0.78 5.34
C SER A 45 2.92 -0.09 4.34
N GLY A 46 3.35 -0.08 3.08
CA GLY A 46 2.78 -0.96 2.07
C GLY A 46 2.81 -2.42 2.53
N TYR A 47 2.10 -3.30 1.83
CA TYR A 47 2.14 -4.72 2.17
C TYR A 47 3.58 -5.24 2.14
N ALA A 48 3.90 -6.12 3.08
CA ALA A 48 5.19 -6.79 3.08
C ALA A 48 5.39 -7.55 1.76
N SER A 49 6.63 -7.55 1.28
CA SER A 49 7.08 -8.37 0.15
C SER A 49 8.33 -9.14 0.56
N GLU A 50 8.82 -10.04 -0.29
CA GLU A 50 10.08 -10.74 -0.05
C GLU A 50 11.29 -9.78 0.08
N GLN A 51 11.23 -8.59 -0.54
CA GLN A 51 12.34 -7.64 -0.59
C GLN A 51 12.14 -6.42 0.30
N THR A 52 10.99 -6.27 0.97
CA THR A 52 10.65 -5.04 1.70
C THR A 52 9.73 -5.33 2.88
N ALA A 53 10.13 -4.84 4.07
CA ALA A 53 9.30 -4.90 5.26
C ALA A 53 8.03 -4.04 5.10
N GLY A 54 6.89 -4.55 5.57
CA GLY A 54 5.60 -3.90 5.38
C GLY A 54 4.55 -4.42 6.34
N SER A 55 3.31 -3.95 6.16
CA SER A 55 2.17 -4.40 6.96
C SER A 55 1.71 -5.78 6.52
N VAL A 56 1.24 -6.59 7.48
CA VAL A 56 0.62 -7.90 7.25
C VAL A 56 -0.71 -7.93 8.00
N TYR A 57 -1.78 -8.33 7.33
CA TYR A 57 -3.07 -8.55 7.98
C TYR A 57 -3.14 -9.92 8.63
N GLN A 58 -4.00 -10.03 9.65
CA GLN A 58 -4.31 -11.31 10.26
C GLN A 58 -4.91 -12.26 9.22
N ILE A 59 -4.35 -13.46 9.12
CA ILE A 59 -4.81 -14.51 8.22
C ILE A 59 -5.95 -15.29 8.87
N THR A 60 -6.91 -15.74 8.06
CA THR A 60 -7.97 -16.67 8.50
C THR A 60 -7.37 -17.93 9.11
N ASN A 61 -7.97 -18.39 10.22
CA ASN A 61 -7.51 -19.57 10.92
C ASN A 61 -7.44 -20.84 10.04
N GLN A 62 -6.47 -21.70 10.33
CA GLN A 62 -6.43 -23.09 9.88
C GLN A 62 -6.87 -23.98 11.04
N ALA A 63 -7.89 -24.81 10.81
CA ALA A 63 -8.33 -25.77 11.82
C ALA A 63 -7.20 -26.75 12.16
N GLU A 64 -7.24 -27.32 13.36
CA GLU A 64 -6.30 -28.35 13.77
C GLU A 64 -6.36 -29.55 12.82
N SER A 65 -5.21 -30.13 12.50
CA SER A 65 -5.14 -31.32 11.66
C SER A 65 -5.61 -32.55 12.45
N ALA A 66 -6.60 -33.25 11.90
CA ALA A 66 -7.07 -34.54 12.42
C ALA A 66 -6.47 -35.72 11.63
N ALA A 67 -5.37 -35.48 10.91
CA ALA A 67 -4.74 -36.48 10.05
C ALA A 67 -4.26 -37.69 10.85
N SER A 68 -4.69 -38.89 10.44
CA SER A 68 -4.18 -40.17 10.96
C SER A 68 -3.20 -40.85 10.00
N THR A 69 -3.05 -40.29 8.79
CA THR A 69 -2.15 -40.78 7.76
C THR A 69 -1.24 -39.66 7.24
N ILE A 70 -0.10 -40.03 6.65
CA ILE A 70 0.81 -39.07 6.02
C ILE A 70 0.14 -38.37 4.83
N ALA A 71 -0.73 -39.07 4.10
CA ALA A 71 -1.46 -38.52 2.97
C ALA A 71 -2.41 -37.39 3.42
N ASP A 72 -3.13 -37.61 4.51
CA ASP A 72 -4.03 -36.60 5.08
C ASP A 72 -3.23 -35.41 5.64
N LEU A 73 -2.11 -35.66 6.31
CA LEU A 73 -1.24 -34.60 6.82
C LEU A 73 -0.69 -33.73 5.69
N LYS A 74 -0.28 -34.34 4.58
CA LYS A 74 0.16 -33.61 3.38
C LYS A 74 -0.96 -32.73 2.82
N SER A 75 -2.20 -33.23 2.82
CA SER A 75 -3.37 -32.47 2.39
C SER A 75 -3.60 -31.24 3.27
N ASP A 76 -3.63 -31.43 4.60
CA ASP A 76 -3.83 -30.35 5.57
C ASP A 76 -2.72 -29.29 5.50
N PHE A 77 -1.48 -29.73 5.33
CA PHE A 77 -0.33 -28.85 5.16
C PHE A 77 -0.42 -28.02 3.88
N ASN A 78 -0.75 -28.64 2.75
CA ASN A 78 -0.92 -27.91 1.49
C ASN A 78 -2.10 -26.93 1.54
N ALA A 79 -3.17 -27.26 2.27
CA ALA A 79 -4.27 -26.33 2.52
C ALA A 79 -3.82 -25.10 3.31
N LEU A 80 -2.97 -25.27 4.33
CA LEU A 80 -2.36 -24.15 5.06
C LEU A 80 -1.50 -23.29 4.13
N LEU A 81 -0.61 -23.89 3.34
CA LEU A 81 0.24 -23.17 2.39
C LEU A 81 -0.59 -22.33 1.41
N GLN A 82 -1.68 -22.90 0.90
CA GLN A 82 -2.58 -22.18 0.00
C GLN A 82 -3.24 -20.96 0.68
N LYS A 83 -3.65 -21.08 1.95
CA LYS A 83 -4.20 -19.96 2.73
C LYS A 83 -3.16 -18.84 2.91
N LEU A 84 -1.91 -19.19 3.22
CA LEU A 84 -0.84 -18.21 3.38
C LEU A 84 -0.55 -17.46 2.08
N LYS A 85 -0.52 -18.18 0.95
CA LYS A 85 -0.34 -17.61 -0.40
C LYS A 85 -1.48 -16.69 -0.79
N ASN A 86 -2.72 -17.13 -0.59
CA ASN A 86 -3.91 -16.35 -0.91
C ASN A 86 -4.04 -15.08 -0.05
N ALA A 87 -3.56 -15.15 1.20
CA ALA A 87 -3.53 -14.00 2.10
C ALA A 87 -2.36 -13.03 1.82
N GLY A 88 -1.49 -13.33 0.84
CA GLY A 88 -0.36 -12.47 0.48
C GLY A 88 0.78 -12.48 1.50
N VAL A 89 0.80 -13.44 2.44
CA VAL A 89 1.83 -13.54 3.49
C VAL A 89 2.95 -14.50 3.06
N MET A 90 2.75 -15.22 1.96
CA MET A 90 3.71 -16.07 1.27
C MET A 90 3.61 -15.82 -0.22
N ALA A 91 4.74 -15.84 -0.94
CA ALA A 91 4.73 -15.70 -2.39
C ALA A 91 3.99 -16.84 -3.09
N ALA A 92 3.32 -16.50 -4.19
CA ALA A 92 2.66 -17.49 -5.05
C ALA A 92 3.70 -18.39 -5.73
N ASP A 93 3.29 -19.61 -6.07
CA ASP A 93 4.12 -20.52 -6.84
C ASP A 93 4.42 -19.92 -8.22
N GLN A 94 5.67 -20.04 -8.66
CA GLN A 94 6.04 -19.64 -10.01
C GLN A 94 5.49 -20.66 -11.02
N PRO A 95 4.99 -20.21 -12.19
CA PRO A 95 4.58 -21.13 -13.25
C PRO A 95 5.72 -22.07 -13.62
N GLY A 96 5.50 -23.39 -13.51
CA GLY A 96 6.49 -24.42 -13.85
C GLY A 96 7.36 -24.91 -12.68
N SER A 97 7.16 -24.43 -11.46
CA SER A 97 7.73 -25.04 -10.26
C SER A 97 6.85 -26.21 -9.78
N MET A 98 7.03 -27.38 -10.39
CA MET A 98 6.51 -28.67 -9.91
C MET A 98 7.67 -29.64 -9.72
#